data_AF-D7EJI5-F1
#
_entry.id   AF-D7EJI5-F1
#
_cell.length_a   1.000
_cell.length_b   1.000
_cell.length_c   1.000
_cell.angle_alpha   90.00
_cell.angle_beta   90.00
_cell.angle_gamma   90.00
#
_symmetry.space_group_name_H-M   'P 1'
#
loop_
_entity.id
_entity.type
_entity.pdbx_description
1 polymer ?
#
loop_
_entity_poly.entity_id
_entity_poly.type
_entity_poly.pdbx_seq_one_letter_code
_entity_poly.pdbx_strand_id
1 'polypeptide(L)'
;MGSRLDRFSFTHAAQLLCITTNQTPITTKVHRFPKIHKQIAKMLKQGIIKDLVSPYKSPLWIVPKKADAFGAKKWRIVVDYRKLNDVTVGDSYPLPNIESILDQVGHPKYLTLDLVSGFHHQIPMKKEDAPKTASSTPFGLKNSPVYFKVVTIFGIFGACRCDELLSLTPNDVEDTGKYIIVTLRNTKNFTTRRFTITDEECRFQPCFLYRKYASLRPTQAESLRLFLTYRGGKCISLNVGQHTIGGIPKKIASYLKLSEPELYTGHSFRRTAATMVVDSGGDILALKRAGGWKSSAVAEGYVEDSIKQKLERAKKLFLVPEPTSAFSSSKHASTVSEETSKKFNVSGNQNCNITINVYSREINPVNNE
;
A
#
# COMPACT_ATOMS: atom_id res chain seq x y z
N MET A 1 6.19 34.25 -9.86
CA MET A 1 5.08 34.51 -8.91
C MET A 1 3.83 33.75 -9.36
N GLY A 2 3.66 32.49 -8.95
CA GLY A 2 2.46 31.74 -9.32
C GLY A 2 2.35 30.41 -8.59
N SER A 3 1.82 30.41 -7.36
CA SER A 3 1.48 29.17 -6.64
C SER A 3 0.73 29.36 -5.30
N ARG A 4 -0.02 30.46 -5.11
CA ARG A 4 -0.78 30.67 -3.85
C ARG A 4 -2.30 30.51 -3.97
N LEU A 5 -2.86 30.46 -5.18
CA LEU A 5 -4.32 30.40 -5.42
C LEU A 5 -4.91 28.98 -5.51
N ASP A 6 -4.09 27.92 -5.46
CA ASP A 6 -4.56 26.54 -5.67
C ASP A 6 -4.71 25.72 -4.37
N ARG A 7 -4.46 26.33 -3.20
CA ARG A 7 -4.72 25.72 -1.89
C ARG A 7 -6.08 26.18 -1.37
N PHE A 8 -7.03 25.26 -1.28
CA PHE A 8 -8.30 25.51 -0.60
C PHE A 8 -8.03 25.79 0.89
N SER A 9 -8.70 26.81 1.43
CA SER A 9 -8.71 27.10 2.86
C SER A 9 -9.70 26.18 3.57
N PHE A 10 -9.24 25.47 4.60
CA PHE A 10 -10.10 24.71 5.51
C PHE A 10 -10.52 25.59 6.68
N THR A 11 -11.77 25.50 7.08
CA THR A 11 -12.29 26.15 8.28
C THR A 11 -12.02 25.27 9.49
N HIS A 12 -11.44 25.85 10.55
CA HIS A 12 -11.19 25.14 11.82
C HIS A 12 -12.38 25.22 12.79
N ALA A 13 -13.36 26.06 12.47
CA ALA A 13 -14.49 26.38 13.34
C ALA A 13 -15.63 25.34 13.35
N ALA A 14 -15.69 24.44 12.35
CA ALA A 14 -16.80 23.49 12.23
C ALA A 14 -16.34 22.16 11.63
N GLN A 15 -16.98 21.07 12.05
CA GLN A 15 -16.80 19.74 11.48
C GLN A 15 -18.16 19.14 11.12
N LEU A 16 -18.23 18.44 9.98
CA LEU A 16 -19.44 17.73 9.59
C LEU A 16 -19.56 16.43 10.40
N LEU A 17 -20.73 16.22 10.99
CA LEU A 17 -21.13 15.01 11.70
C LEU A 17 -22.23 14.30 10.90
N CYS A 18 -22.12 12.98 10.73
CA CYS A 18 -23.15 12.17 10.06
C CYS A 18 -23.77 11.19 11.05
N ILE A 19 -24.81 11.63 11.76
CA ILE A 19 -25.55 10.76 12.70
C ILE A 19 -26.46 9.84 11.89
N THR A 20 -26.29 8.53 12.06
CA THR A 20 -27.08 7.51 11.37
C THR A 20 -27.92 6.72 12.37
N THR A 21 -29.18 6.48 12.05
CA THR A 21 -30.12 5.74 12.91
C THR A 21 -29.73 4.27 13.06
N ASN A 22 -29.16 3.67 12.01
CA ASN A 22 -28.71 2.28 11.99
C ASN A 22 -27.21 2.21 11.67
N GLN A 23 -26.46 1.34 12.36
CA GLN A 23 -25.02 1.13 12.11
C GLN A 23 -24.73 0.13 10.98
N THR A 24 -25.73 -0.28 10.20
CA THR A 24 -25.54 -1.23 9.10
C THR A 24 -24.80 -0.58 7.92
N PRO A 25 -23.73 -1.21 7.39
CA PRO A 25 -22.95 -0.62 6.32
C PRO A 25 -23.70 -0.65 4.98
N ILE A 26 -23.90 0.52 4.39
CA ILE A 26 -24.56 0.65 3.08
C ILE A 26 -23.55 0.36 1.97
N THR A 27 -23.82 -0.68 1.18
CA THR A 27 -23.00 -1.01 -0.01
C THR A 27 -23.86 -0.97 -1.26
N THR A 28 -23.54 -0.07 -2.19
CA THR A 28 -24.21 0.04 -3.49
C THR A 28 -23.28 -0.29 -4.64
N LYS A 29 -23.84 -0.88 -5.71
CA LYS A 29 -23.12 -1.27 -6.92
C LYS A 29 -22.58 -0.02 -7.62
N VAL A 30 -21.33 -0.10 -8.06
CA VAL A 30 -20.67 0.96 -8.82
C VAL A 30 -21.08 0.84 -10.28
N HIS A 31 -21.51 1.94 -10.87
CA HIS A 31 -21.80 2.02 -12.29
C HIS A 31 -20.51 2.23 -13.10
N ARG A 32 -20.53 1.89 -14.39
CA ARG A 32 -19.36 2.02 -15.27
C ARG A 32 -19.35 3.41 -15.88
N PHE A 33 -18.22 4.13 -15.75
CA PHE A 33 -18.10 5.50 -16.24
C PHE A 33 -16.80 5.73 -17.03
N PRO A 34 -16.77 6.73 -17.94
CA PRO A 34 -15.57 7.09 -18.70
C PRO A 34 -14.45 7.68 -17.84
N LYS A 35 -13.27 7.88 -18.44
CA LYS A 35 -11.97 8.20 -17.80
C LYS A 35 -12.01 9.40 -16.81
N ILE A 36 -12.15 9.13 -15.50
CA ILE A 36 -12.09 10.14 -14.41
C ILE A 36 -10.73 10.32 -13.74
N HIS A 37 -9.70 9.67 -14.28
CA HIS A 37 -8.36 9.63 -13.68
C HIS A 37 -7.81 10.99 -13.30
N LYS A 38 -7.90 11.97 -14.22
CA LYS A 38 -7.30 13.30 -14.03
C LYS A 38 -7.97 14.05 -12.87
N GLN A 39 -9.28 13.91 -12.71
CA GLN A 39 -10.03 14.67 -11.70
C GLN A 39 -9.90 14.05 -10.31
N ILE A 40 -9.93 12.72 -10.20
CA ILE A 40 -9.63 12.02 -8.93
C ILE A 40 -8.18 12.31 -8.51
N ALA A 41 -7.21 12.23 -9.43
CA ALA A 41 -5.82 12.54 -9.11
C ALA A 41 -5.64 13.99 -8.65
N LYS A 42 -6.37 14.94 -9.25
CA LYS A 42 -6.38 16.34 -8.79
C LYS A 42 -6.94 16.46 -7.38
N MET A 43 -8.07 15.81 -7.08
CA MET A 43 -8.68 15.83 -5.75
C MET A 43 -7.82 15.16 -4.67
N LEU A 44 -7.11 14.08 -5.01
CA LEU A 44 -6.12 13.44 -4.13
C LEU A 44 -4.95 14.38 -3.85
N LYS A 45 -4.41 15.05 -4.88
CA LYS A 45 -3.31 16.01 -4.73
C LYS A 45 -3.71 17.22 -3.90
N GLN A 46 -4.96 17.65 -4.01
CA GLN A 46 -5.54 18.76 -3.24
C GLN A 46 -5.94 18.36 -1.81
N GLY A 47 -5.84 17.08 -1.43
CA GLY A 47 -6.19 16.60 -0.08
C GLY A 47 -7.69 16.57 0.22
N ILE A 48 -8.54 16.73 -0.81
CA ILE A 48 -10.01 16.73 -0.66
C ILE A 48 -10.52 15.30 -0.39
N ILE A 49 -9.89 14.32 -1.03
CA ILE A 49 -10.20 12.90 -0.86
C ILE A 49 -8.98 12.17 -0.32
N LYS A 50 -9.22 11.15 0.50
CA LYS A 50 -8.19 10.32 1.10
C LYS A 50 -8.52 8.85 0.87
N ASP A 51 -7.48 8.04 0.66
CA ASP A 51 -7.63 6.60 0.60
C ASP A 51 -8.05 6.03 1.96
N LEU A 52 -9.18 5.32 1.98
CA LEU A 52 -9.75 4.74 3.19
C LEU A 52 -10.20 3.29 2.93
N VAL A 53 -10.09 2.43 3.94
CA VAL A 53 -10.74 1.12 3.98
C VAL A 53 -12.05 1.32 4.75
N SER A 54 -13.18 1.12 4.10
CA SER A 54 -14.50 1.32 4.70
C SER A 54 -15.43 0.14 4.38
N PRO A 55 -16.30 -0.26 5.31
CA PRO A 55 -17.39 -1.18 5.02
C PRO A 55 -18.54 -0.50 4.24
N TYR A 56 -18.60 0.83 4.22
CA TYR A 56 -19.57 1.60 3.42
C TYR A 56 -19.06 1.84 2.00
N LYS A 57 -20.01 1.93 1.06
CA LYS A 57 -19.71 2.12 -0.35
C LYS A 57 -20.85 2.81 -1.08
N SER A 58 -20.66 4.10 -1.40
CA SER A 58 -21.55 4.88 -2.25
C SER A 58 -21.06 4.94 -3.71
N PRO A 59 -21.95 4.90 -4.72
CA PRO A 59 -21.54 4.96 -6.11
C PRO A 59 -21.24 6.41 -6.52
N LEU A 60 -20.24 6.55 -7.37
CA LEU A 60 -19.79 7.84 -7.89
C LEU A 60 -20.31 8.02 -9.32
N TRP A 61 -20.93 9.15 -9.61
CA TRP A 61 -21.48 9.56 -10.89
C TRP A 61 -20.69 10.73 -11.49
N ILE A 62 -20.85 10.92 -12.80
CA ILE A 62 -20.28 12.06 -13.52
C ILE A 62 -21.40 12.76 -14.25
N VAL A 63 -21.50 14.07 -14.03
CA VAL A 63 -22.47 14.92 -14.72
C VAL A 63 -21.68 15.97 -15.51
N PRO A 64 -21.96 16.15 -16.82
CA PRO A 64 -21.37 17.25 -17.58
C PRO A 64 -21.92 18.57 -17.06
N LYS A 65 -21.05 19.54 -16.78
CA LYS A 65 -21.46 20.93 -16.58
C LYS A 65 -21.86 21.51 -17.94
N LYS A 66 -22.77 22.50 -17.95
CA LYS A 66 -23.01 23.35 -19.12
C LYS A 66 -21.66 23.84 -19.66
N ALA A 67 -21.50 23.82 -20.98
CA ALA A 67 -20.28 24.27 -21.62
C ALA A 67 -20.04 25.74 -21.24
N ASP A 68 -18.82 26.07 -20.84
CA ASP A 68 -18.43 27.46 -20.66
C ASP A 68 -18.43 28.17 -22.03
N ALA A 69 -18.41 29.50 -22.07
CA ALA A 69 -18.46 30.31 -23.30
C ALA A 69 -17.42 29.92 -24.38
N PHE A 70 -16.36 29.20 -24.00
CA PHE A 70 -15.29 28.69 -24.85
C PHE A 70 -15.48 27.23 -25.31
N GLY A 71 -16.66 26.64 -25.13
CA GLY A 71 -16.99 25.28 -25.60
C GLY A 71 -16.35 24.14 -24.80
N ALA A 72 -15.57 24.44 -23.75
CA ALA A 72 -14.95 23.42 -22.91
C ALA A 72 -15.98 22.71 -22.02
N LYS A 73 -16.21 21.42 -22.25
CA LYS A 73 -17.06 20.57 -21.39
C LYS A 73 -16.31 20.19 -20.11
N LYS A 74 -16.67 20.84 -18.99
CA LYS A 74 -16.18 20.47 -17.66
C LYS A 74 -17.06 19.37 -17.06
N TRP A 75 -16.45 18.37 -16.42
CA TRP A 75 -17.18 17.28 -15.75
C TRP A 75 -17.21 17.51 -14.24
N ARG A 76 -18.34 17.20 -13.58
CA ARG A 76 -18.49 17.21 -12.12
C ARG A 76 -18.61 15.77 -11.62
N ILE A 77 -17.81 15.46 -10.61
CA ILE A 77 -17.96 14.22 -9.83
C ILE A 77 -19.10 14.43 -8.84
N VAL A 78 -20.07 13.54 -8.85
CA VAL A 78 -21.23 13.54 -7.94
C VAL A 78 -21.23 12.21 -7.21
N VAL A 79 -21.36 12.19 -5.89
CA VAL A 79 -21.51 10.94 -5.14
C VAL A 79 -22.98 10.78 -4.80
N ASP A 80 -23.56 9.62 -5.08
CA ASP A 80 -24.96 9.34 -4.80
C ASP A 80 -25.10 8.89 -3.34
N TYR A 81 -25.44 9.84 -2.48
CA TYR A 81 -25.68 9.61 -1.06
C TYR A 81 -27.15 9.33 -0.72
N ARG A 82 -28.04 9.10 -1.69
CA ARG A 82 -29.48 8.94 -1.40
C ARG A 82 -29.76 7.91 -0.31
N LYS A 83 -29.21 6.70 -0.44
CA LYS A 83 -29.34 5.66 0.59
C LYS A 83 -28.71 6.02 1.94
N LEU A 84 -27.66 6.83 1.92
CA LEU A 84 -27.02 7.31 3.15
C LEU A 84 -27.90 8.38 3.82
N ASN A 85 -28.49 9.27 3.04
CA ASN A 85 -29.40 10.30 3.52
C ASN A 85 -30.66 9.68 4.14
N ASP A 86 -31.18 8.59 3.59
CA ASP A 86 -32.36 7.88 4.12
C ASP A 86 -32.15 7.36 5.55
N VAL A 87 -30.89 7.04 5.93
CA VAL A 87 -30.55 6.56 7.28
C VAL A 87 -29.93 7.64 8.16
N THR A 88 -29.73 8.84 7.63
CA THR A 88 -29.14 9.97 8.36
C THR A 88 -30.23 10.72 9.08
N VAL A 89 -30.01 11.01 10.37
CA VAL A 89 -30.93 11.84 11.14
C VAL A 89 -30.84 13.27 10.62
N GLY A 90 -31.94 13.78 10.07
CA GLY A 90 -32.02 15.14 9.56
C GLY A 90 -31.96 16.16 10.69
N ASP A 91 -31.25 17.27 10.44
CA ASP A 91 -31.31 18.42 11.33
C ASP A 91 -32.67 19.11 11.18
N SER A 92 -33.34 19.37 12.30
CA SER A 92 -34.67 19.99 12.33
C SER A 92 -34.58 21.51 12.43
N TYR A 93 -33.52 22.10 11.84
CA TYR A 93 -33.37 23.55 11.80
C TYR A 93 -34.04 24.09 10.54
N PRO A 94 -35.16 24.84 10.66
CA PRO A 94 -35.77 25.45 9.49
C PRO A 94 -34.81 26.48 8.91
N LEU A 95 -34.52 26.35 7.62
CA LEU A 95 -33.84 27.42 6.90
C LEU A 95 -34.76 28.65 6.91
N PRO A 96 -34.23 29.84 7.26
CA PRO A 96 -35.02 31.06 7.21
C PRO A 96 -35.55 31.29 5.79
N ASN A 97 -36.77 31.80 5.67
CA ASN A 97 -37.36 32.11 4.36
C ASN A 97 -36.46 33.10 3.61
N ILE A 98 -36.14 32.80 2.35
CA ILE A 98 -35.27 33.60 1.50
C ILE A 98 -35.79 35.05 1.43
N GLU A 99 -37.10 35.24 1.31
CA GLU A 99 -37.73 36.57 1.27
C GLU A 99 -37.45 37.35 2.55
N SER A 100 -37.58 36.71 3.72
CA SER A 100 -37.29 37.35 5.01
C SER A 100 -35.81 37.74 5.15
N ILE A 101 -34.88 36.97 4.57
CA ILE A 101 -33.45 37.31 4.57
C ILE A 101 -33.21 38.50 3.63
N LEU A 102 -33.85 38.53 2.47
CA LEU A 102 -33.71 39.61 1.50
C LEU A 102 -34.31 40.92 2.01
N ASP A 103 -35.46 40.86 2.70
CA ASP A 103 -36.10 42.03 3.32
C ASP A 103 -35.22 42.66 4.41
N GLN A 104 -34.46 41.85 5.15
CA GLN A 104 -33.49 42.33 6.14
C GLN A 104 -32.27 43.05 5.51
N VAL A 105 -31.95 42.77 4.25
CA VAL A 105 -30.73 43.30 3.60
C VAL A 105 -30.91 44.75 3.14
N GLY A 106 -32.14 45.24 2.97
CA GLY A 106 -32.55 46.67 3.00
C GLY A 106 -31.88 47.68 2.05
N HIS A 107 -30.85 47.31 1.27
CA HIS A 107 -29.99 48.24 0.55
C HIS A 107 -29.88 47.92 -0.95
N PRO A 108 -29.84 48.92 -1.85
CA PRO A 108 -29.98 48.75 -3.30
C PRO A 108 -28.72 48.24 -4.03
N LYS A 109 -27.60 47.99 -3.34
CA LYS A 109 -26.34 47.53 -3.94
C LYS A 109 -25.93 46.21 -3.33
N TYR A 110 -26.03 45.14 -4.13
CA TYR A 110 -25.69 43.78 -3.71
C TYR A 110 -24.39 43.35 -4.36
N LEU A 111 -23.52 42.73 -3.57
CA LEU A 111 -22.38 41.96 -4.06
C LEU A 111 -22.76 40.49 -4.02
N THR A 112 -22.90 39.85 -5.17
CA THR A 112 -23.08 38.41 -5.27
C THR A 112 -21.72 37.73 -5.21
N LEU A 113 -21.46 37.02 -4.11
CA LEU A 113 -20.27 36.20 -3.94
C LEU A 113 -20.66 34.73 -4.09
N ASP A 114 -20.14 34.06 -5.12
CA ASP A 114 -20.24 32.60 -5.24
C ASP A 114 -19.04 31.96 -4.54
N LEU A 115 -19.31 31.24 -3.45
CA LEU A 115 -18.29 30.47 -2.77
C LEU A 115 -17.90 29.26 -3.63
N VAL A 116 -16.73 29.33 -4.25
CA VAL A 116 -16.19 28.24 -5.07
C VAL A 116 -16.07 26.97 -4.22
N SER A 117 -16.99 26.03 -4.46
CA SER A 117 -16.96 24.67 -3.89
C SER A 117 -17.00 24.63 -2.34
N GLY A 118 -17.80 25.52 -1.73
CA GLY A 118 -17.84 25.74 -0.28
C GLY A 118 -18.03 24.47 0.57
N PHE A 119 -18.98 23.61 0.22
CA PHE A 119 -19.33 22.45 1.07
C PHE A 119 -18.27 21.35 1.09
N HIS A 120 -17.69 20.99 -0.05
CA HIS A 120 -16.78 19.84 -0.14
C HIS A 120 -15.32 20.17 0.25
N HIS A 121 -14.96 21.45 0.35
CA HIS A 121 -13.58 21.86 0.55
C HIS A 121 -13.35 22.66 1.82
N GLN A 122 -14.35 23.37 2.36
CA GLN A 122 -14.14 24.26 3.50
C GLN A 122 -14.39 23.56 4.84
N ILE A 123 -15.34 22.62 4.91
CA ILE A 123 -15.73 21.98 6.18
C ILE A 123 -15.15 20.55 6.26
N PRO A 124 -14.23 20.27 7.21
CA PRO A 124 -13.71 18.92 7.40
C PRO A 124 -14.75 17.97 8.00
N MET A 125 -14.67 16.69 7.62
CA MET A 125 -15.46 15.61 8.21
C MET A 125 -14.87 15.17 9.57
N LYS A 126 -15.71 14.81 10.53
CA LYS A 126 -15.25 14.11 11.74
C LYS A 126 -14.60 12.77 11.35
N LYS A 127 -13.47 12.42 11.97
CA LYS A 127 -12.69 11.22 11.64
C LYS A 127 -13.49 9.91 11.76
N GLU A 128 -14.41 9.84 12.71
CA GLU A 128 -15.29 8.68 12.96
C GLU A 128 -16.32 8.45 11.83
N ASP A 129 -16.76 9.53 11.17
CA ASP A 129 -17.78 9.50 10.12
C ASP A 129 -17.19 9.45 8.71
N ALA A 130 -15.88 9.66 8.56
CA ALA A 130 -15.14 9.47 7.32
C ALA A 130 -15.45 8.15 6.56
N PRO A 131 -15.59 6.97 7.22
CA PRO A 131 -15.98 5.74 6.52
C PRO A 131 -17.38 5.82 5.90
N LYS A 132 -18.34 6.53 6.48
CA LYS A 132 -19.73 6.60 5.97
C LYS A 132 -19.80 7.30 4.60
N THR A 133 -18.90 8.27 4.36
CA THR A 133 -18.77 8.98 3.09
C THR A 133 -17.88 8.28 2.07
N ALA A 134 -17.50 7.02 2.31
CA ALA A 134 -16.62 6.30 1.40
C ALA A 134 -17.30 6.06 0.04
N SER A 135 -16.65 6.56 -1.02
CA SER A 135 -17.05 6.30 -2.40
C SER A 135 -16.09 5.32 -3.06
N SER A 136 -16.61 4.49 -3.96
CA SER A 136 -15.76 3.58 -4.73
C SER A 136 -15.35 4.22 -6.04
N THR A 137 -14.07 4.54 -6.13
CA THR A 137 -13.43 4.93 -7.39
C THR A 137 -13.06 3.66 -8.16
N PRO A 138 -13.24 3.61 -9.49
CA PRO A 138 -12.79 2.47 -10.31
C PRO A 138 -11.26 2.27 -10.28
N PHE A 139 -10.53 3.17 -9.61
CA PHE A 139 -9.09 3.17 -9.51
C PHE A 139 -8.66 2.82 -8.09
N GLY A 140 -8.11 1.61 -7.99
CA GLY A 140 -7.56 1.06 -6.76
C GLY A 140 -7.30 -0.42 -6.96
N LEU A 141 -6.18 -0.93 -6.45
CA LEU A 141 -5.98 -2.37 -6.22
C LEU A 141 -7.16 -2.99 -5.47
N LYS A 142 -7.91 -2.18 -4.69
CA LYS A 142 -9.15 -2.56 -4.01
C LYS A 142 -10.25 -3.05 -4.97
N ASN A 143 -10.39 -2.43 -6.14
CA ASN A 143 -11.34 -2.80 -7.19
C ASN A 143 -10.77 -3.79 -8.22
N SER A 144 -9.49 -4.14 -8.13
CA SER A 144 -8.95 -5.27 -8.87
C SER A 144 -9.71 -6.55 -8.49
N PRO A 145 -9.95 -7.46 -9.46
CA PRO A 145 -10.56 -8.75 -9.19
C PRO A 145 -9.91 -9.47 -8.01
N VAL A 146 -10.69 -10.19 -7.21
CA VAL A 146 -10.16 -10.88 -6.02
C VAL A 146 -9.04 -11.84 -6.41
N TYR A 147 -9.17 -12.54 -7.56
CA TYR A 147 -8.11 -13.42 -8.08
C TYR A 147 -6.77 -12.70 -8.27
N PHE A 148 -6.76 -11.43 -8.69
CA PHE A 148 -5.53 -10.66 -8.89
C PHE A 148 -4.73 -10.53 -7.58
N LYS A 149 -5.43 -10.32 -6.47
CA LYS A 149 -4.84 -10.24 -5.13
C LYS A 149 -4.31 -11.59 -4.69
N VAL A 150 -5.10 -12.65 -4.86
CA VAL A 150 -4.70 -14.02 -4.50
C VAL A 150 -3.49 -14.48 -5.31
N VAL A 151 -3.44 -14.21 -6.62
CA VAL A 151 -2.26 -14.52 -7.46
C VAL A 151 -1.02 -13.78 -6.96
N THR A 152 -1.16 -12.51 -6.57
CA THR A 152 -0.04 -11.73 -6.01
C THR A 152 0.45 -12.32 -4.68
N ILE A 153 -0.47 -12.70 -3.79
CA ILE A 153 -0.15 -13.33 -2.51
C ILE A 153 0.59 -14.65 -2.75
N PHE A 154 0.02 -15.55 -3.57
CA PHE A 154 0.63 -16.85 -3.86
C PHE A 154 1.99 -16.69 -4.53
N GLY A 155 2.12 -15.74 -5.48
CA GLY A 155 3.37 -15.45 -6.16
C GLY A 155 4.48 -14.98 -5.23
N ILE A 156 4.17 -14.11 -4.27
CA ILE A 156 5.15 -13.56 -3.32
C ILE A 156 5.46 -14.55 -2.20
N PHE A 157 4.47 -15.06 -1.48
CA PHE A 157 4.70 -16.01 -0.37
C PHE A 157 5.35 -17.31 -0.86
N GLY A 158 4.96 -17.76 -2.05
CA GLY A 158 5.48 -18.99 -2.63
C GLY A 158 6.70 -18.79 -3.52
N ALA A 159 7.19 -17.57 -3.76
CA ALA A 159 8.19 -17.28 -4.79
C ALA A 159 7.93 -18.06 -6.10
N CYS A 160 6.65 -18.08 -6.52
CA CYS A 160 6.19 -18.95 -7.60
C CYS A 160 6.54 -18.38 -8.97
N ARG A 161 6.79 -19.26 -9.94
CA ARG A 161 6.80 -18.90 -11.37
C ARG A 161 5.36 -18.75 -11.88
N CYS A 162 5.18 -18.02 -12.98
CA CYS A 162 3.85 -17.93 -13.61
C CYS A 162 3.31 -19.30 -14.03
N ASP A 163 4.17 -20.20 -14.51
CA ASP A 163 3.76 -21.54 -14.95
C ASP A 163 3.31 -22.42 -13.77
N GLU A 164 3.97 -22.25 -12.62
CA GLU A 164 3.59 -22.89 -11.35
C GLU A 164 2.24 -22.35 -10.86
N LEU A 165 1.98 -21.05 -10.99
CA LEU A 165 0.68 -20.45 -10.65
C LEU A 165 -0.44 -20.90 -11.60
N LEU A 166 -0.14 -21.17 -12.87
CA LEU A 166 -1.12 -21.62 -13.86
C LEU A 166 -1.52 -23.09 -13.69
N SER A 167 -0.61 -23.92 -13.19
CA SER A 167 -0.84 -25.35 -13.01
C SER A 167 -1.50 -25.72 -11.67
N LEU A 168 -1.56 -24.77 -10.73
CA LEU A 168 -2.23 -24.97 -9.43
C LEU A 168 -3.71 -25.36 -9.60
N THR A 169 -4.13 -26.34 -8.81
CA THR A 169 -5.53 -26.78 -8.70
C THR A 169 -6.08 -26.48 -7.30
N PRO A 170 -7.41 -26.49 -7.10
CA PRO A 170 -8.01 -26.37 -5.77
C PRO A 170 -7.52 -27.44 -4.77
N ASN A 171 -7.23 -28.65 -5.26
CA ASN A 171 -6.75 -29.77 -4.43
C ASN A 171 -5.29 -29.59 -3.96
N ASP A 172 -4.58 -28.60 -4.49
CA ASP A 172 -3.23 -28.26 -4.07
C ASP A 172 -3.20 -27.25 -2.93
N VAL A 173 -4.36 -26.76 -2.49
CA VAL A 173 -4.50 -25.75 -1.44
C VAL A 173 -5.26 -26.33 -0.26
N GLU A 174 -4.57 -26.42 0.88
CA GLU A 174 -5.11 -26.91 2.15
C GLU A 174 -5.34 -25.72 3.09
N ASP A 175 -6.58 -25.52 3.54
CA ASP A 175 -6.94 -24.47 4.49
C ASP A 175 -7.12 -25.07 5.90
N THR A 176 -6.19 -24.77 6.81
CA THR A 176 -6.22 -25.25 8.20
C THR A 176 -7.03 -24.32 9.12
N GLY A 177 -7.65 -23.25 8.61
CA GLY A 177 -8.36 -22.25 9.43
C GLY A 177 -7.43 -21.16 10.00
N LYS A 178 -6.19 -21.51 10.38
CA LYS A 178 -5.18 -20.56 10.85
C LYS A 178 -4.20 -20.08 9.76
N TYR A 179 -3.80 -20.99 8.90
CA TYR A 179 -2.86 -20.74 7.79
C TYR A 179 -3.26 -21.61 6.60
N ILE A 180 -2.73 -21.29 5.43
CA ILE A 180 -2.98 -22.02 4.19
C ILE A 180 -1.66 -22.65 3.73
N ILE A 181 -1.69 -23.94 3.41
CA ILE A 181 -0.57 -24.66 2.81
C ILE A 181 -0.86 -24.83 1.32
N VAL A 182 0.12 -24.50 0.48
CA VAL A 182 0.01 -24.65 -0.97
C VAL A 182 1.10 -25.60 -1.46
N THR A 183 0.71 -26.61 -2.22
CA THR A 183 1.60 -27.65 -2.76
C THR A 183 1.83 -27.45 -4.26
N LEU A 184 3.06 -27.13 -4.64
CA LEU A 184 3.50 -27.03 -6.03
C LEU A 184 4.05 -28.39 -6.49
N ARG A 185 3.25 -29.15 -7.25
CA ARG A 185 3.65 -30.49 -7.75
C ARG A 185 4.46 -30.42 -9.06
N ASN A 186 4.05 -29.57 -9.99
CA ASN A 186 4.65 -29.48 -11.33
C ASN A 186 5.56 -28.26 -11.45
N THR A 187 6.72 -28.30 -10.79
CA THR A 187 7.71 -27.23 -10.88
C THR A 187 8.65 -27.47 -12.06
N LYS A 188 9.30 -26.39 -12.56
CA LYS A 188 10.32 -26.49 -13.65
C LYS A 188 11.46 -27.48 -13.33
N ASN A 189 11.65 -27.82 -12.05
CA ASN A 189 12.70 -28.71 -11.58
C ASN A 189 12.20 -30.12 -11.27
N PHE A 190 10.92 -30.44 -11.51
CA PHE A 190 10.26 -31.70 -11.13
C PHE A 190 10.34 -32.03 -9.64
N THR A 191 10.60 -31.02 -8.80
CA THR A 191 10.61 -31.16 -7.35
C THR A 191 9.32 -30.60 -6.77
N THR A 192 8.66 -31.39 -5.92
CA THR A 192 7.48 -30.90 -5.20
C THR A 192 7.92 -29.94 -4.11
N ARG A 193 7.24 -28.79 -4.01
CA ARG A 193 7.54 -27.77 -3.02
C ARG A 193 6.26 -27.30 -2.33
N ARG A 194 6.33 -27.10 -1.02
CA ARG A 194 5.24 -26.53 -0.23
C ARG A 194 5.63 -25.18 0.33
N PHE A 195 4.67 -24.29 0.44
CA PHE A 195 4.82 -23.02 1.15
C PHE A 195 3.56 -22.71 1.95
N THR A 196 3.73 -21.90 2.99
CA THR A 196 2.67 -21.54 3.92
C THR A 196 2.35 -20.06 3.80
N ILE A 197 1.06 -19.74 3.81
CA ILE A 197 0.55 -18.38 3.87
C ILE A 197 -0.10 -18.19 5.24
N THR A 198 0.29 -17.14 5.96
CA THR A 198 -0.19 -16.82 7.31
C THR A 198 -0.80 -15.43 7.33
N ASP A 199 -1.82 -15.24 8.18
CA ASP A 199 -2.38 -13.90 8.47
C ASP A 199 -1.59 -13.16 9.56
N GLU A 200 -0.81 -13.89 10.35
CA GLU A 200 0.05 -13.35 11.40
C GLU A 200 1.02 -12.32 10.78
N GLU A 201 1.13 -11.15 11.41
CA GLU A 201 1.95 -10.00 11.00
C GLU A 201 1.53 -9.27 9.70
N CYS A 202 0.57 -9.82 8.95
CA CYS A 202 0.13 -9.25 7.67
C CYS A 202 -1.09 -8.33 7.85
N ARG A 203 -0.88 -7.01 7.73
CA ARG A 203 -1.97 -5.99 7.75
C ARG A 203 -3.10 -6.21 6.74
N PHE A 204 -2.89 -7.06 5.74
CA PHE A 204 -3.83 -7.28 4.63
C PHE A 204 -4.51 -8.67 4.63
N GLN A 205 -4.36 -9.48 5.69
CA GLN A 205 -5.08 -10.74 5.91
C GLN A 205 -5.18 -11.65 4.66
N PRO A 206 -4.06 -12.18 4.17
CA PRO A 206 -4.01 -13.00 2.95
C PRO A 206 -4.91 -14.25 2.97
N CYS A 207 -5.06 -14.95 4.10
CA CYS A 207 -5.89 -16.14 4.22
C CYS A 207 -7.37 -15.79 4.08
N PHE A 208 -7.81 -14.69 4.72
CA PHE A 208 -9.16 -14.16 4.52
C PHE A 208 -9.45 -13.84 3.05
N LEU A 209 -8.49 -13.23 2.34
CA LEU A 209 -8.63 -12.92 0.91
C LEU A 209 -8.76 -14.18 0.05
N TYR A 210 -7.99 -15.23 0.36
CA TYR A 210 -8.12 -16.53 -0.32
C TYR A 210 -9.49 -17.16 -0.06
N ARG A 211 -9.95 -17.22 1.19
CA ARG A 211 -11.28 -17.78 1.53
C ARG A 211 -12.40 -17.07 0.79
N LYS A 212 -12.33 -15.74 0.75
CA LYS A 212 -13.26 -14.91 -0.04
C LYS A 212 -13.20 -15.22 -1.54
N TYR A 213 -12.03 -15.56 -2.07
CA TYR A 213 -11.91 -15.99 -3.47
C TYR A 213 -12.50 -17.39 -3.67
N ALA A 214 -12.21 -18.33 -2.77
CA ALA A 214 -12.73 -19.70 -2.81
C ALA A 214 -14.27 -19.72 -2.77
N SER A 215 -14.89 -18.89 -1.93
CA SER A 215 -16.36 -18.79 -1.84
C SER A 215 -17.03 -18.18 -3.08
N LEU A 216 -16.28 -17.46 -3.92
CA LEU A 216 -16.79 -16.89 -5.18
C LEU A 216 -16.69 -17.87 -6.35
N ARG A 217 -16.00 -19.00 -6.17
CA ARG A 217 -15.81 -20.00 -7.23
C ARG A 217 -17.15 -20.73 -7.48
N PRO A 218 -17.59 -20.88 -8.74
CA PRO A 218 -18.81 -21.62 -9.03
C PRO A 218 -18.60 -23.11 -8.72
N THR A 219 -19.59 -23.73 -8.07
CA THR A 219 -19.58 -25.15 -7.65
C THR A 219 -19.49 -26.11 -8.84
N GLN A 220 -19.97 -25.69 -10.01
CA GLN A 220 -19.98 -26.43 -11.29
C GLN A 220 -18.85 -25.98 -12.24
N ALA A 221 -17.67 -25.64 -11.72
CA ALA A 221 -16.55 -25.28 -12.57
C ALA A 221 -15.94 -26.53 -13.24
N GLU A 222 -16.10 -26.70 -14.55
CA GLU A 222 -15.45 -27.76 -15.34
C GLU A 222 -13.91 -27.65 -15.33
N SER A 223 -13.38 -26.46 -15.07
CA SER A 223 -11.95 -26.19 -15.07
C SER A 223 -11.25 -26.68 -13.80
N LEU A 224 -10.21 -27.50 -13.96
CA LEU A 224 -9.37 -28.00 -12.86
C LEU A 224 -8.41 -26.95 -12.27
N ARG A 225 -8.21 -25.79 -12.92
CA ARG A 225 -7.25 -24.76 -12.49
C ARG A 225 -7.79 -23.89 -11.35
N LEU A 226 -6.90 -23.47 -10.45
CA LEU A 226 -7.24 -22.64 -9.29
C LEU A 226 -7.69 -21.22 -9.69
N PHE A 227 -7.01 -20.59 -10.65
CA PHE A 227 -7.28 -19.20 -11.03
C PHE A 227 -8.25 -19.09 -12.21
N LEU A 228 -9.43 -18.54 -11.93
CA LEU A 228 -10.51 -18.35 -12.88
C LEU A 228 -10.76 -16.86 -13.16
N THR A 229 -11.31 -16.59 -14.34
CA THR A 229 -11.56 -15.25 -14.83
C THR A 229 -12.76 -14.65 -14.09
N TYR A 230 -12.61 -13.40 -13.65
CA TYR A 230 -13.68 -12.67 -12.98
C TYR A 230 -14.19 -11.54 -13.88
N ARG A 231 -15.48 -11.57 -14.24
CA ARG A 231 -16.13 -10.48 -15.01
C ARG A 231 -17.45 -10.10 -14.37
N GLY A 232 -17.75 -8.80 -14.34
CA GLY A 232 -19.06 -8.29 -13.93
C GLY A 232 -19.47 -8.57 -12.49
N GLY A 233 -18.53 -8.90 -11.59
CA GLY A 233 -18.84 -9.27 -10.21
C GLY A 233 -19.12 -10.75 -9.99
N LYS A 234 -18.91 -11.60 -11.01
CA LYS A 234 -19.05 -13.06 -10.92
C LYS A 234 -17.77 -13.75 -11.41
N CYS A 235 -17.46 -14.89 -10.80
CA CYS A 235 -16.40 -15.78 -11.26
C CYS A 235 -16.95 -16.64 -12.41
N ILE A 236 -16.25 -16.64 -13.54
CA ILE A 236 -16.61 -17.42 -14.75
C ILE A 236 -15.64 -18.59 -14.83
N SER A 237 -16.09 -19.76 -15.30
CA SER A 237 -15.30 -21.00 -15.47
C SER A 237 -14.16 -20.91 -16.50
N LEU A 238 -13.82 -19.72 -17.00
CA LEU A 238 -12.71 -19.50 -17.92
C LEU A 238 -11.39 -19.35 -17.17
N ASN A 239 -10.39 -20.14 -17.54
CA ASN A 239 -9.05 -20.07 -16.95
C ASN A 239 -8.38 -18.71 -17.18
N VAL A 240 -7.66 -18.21 -16.17
CA VAL A 240 -6.80 -17.04 -16.34
C VAL A 240 -5.57 -17.43 -17.18
N GLY A 241 -5.30 -16.66 -18.24
CA GLY A 241 -4.18 -16.91 -19.14
C GLY A 241 -2.82 -16.46 -18.58
N GLN A 242 -1.74 -17.05 -19.10
CA GLN A 242 -0.36 -16.77 -18.69
C GLN A 242 0.03 -15.30 -18.81
N HIS A 243 -0.30 -14.65 -19.93
CA HIS A 243 -0.04 -13.22 -20.12
C HIS A 243 -0.79 -12.35 -19.11
N THR A 244 -1.96 -12.79 -18.65
CA THR A 244 -2.71 -12.05 -17.63
C THR A 244 -2.03 -12.13 -16.27
N ILE A 245 -1.56 -13.32 -15.88
CA ILE A 245 -0.80 -13.53 -14.63
C ILE A 245 0.56 -12.82 -14.69
N GLY A 246 1.32 -13.01 -15.78
CA GLY A 246 2.63 -12.40 -15.97
C GLY A 246 2.60 -10.88 -16.09
N GLY A 247 1.48 -10.30 -16.52
CA GLY A 247 1.27 -8.85 -16.58
C GLY A 247 0.78 -8.22 -15.26
N ILE A 248 0.57 -8.99 -14.20
CA ILE A 248 0.15 -8.46 -12.89
C ILE A 248 1.21 -7.52 -12.31
N PRO A 249 2.50 -7.88 -12.24
CA PRO A 249 3.53 -7.00 -11.67
C PRO A 249 3.63 -5.66 -12.39
N LYS A 250 3.59 -5.66 -13.73
CA LYS A 250 3.51 -4.44 -14.55
C LYS A 250 2.33 -3.54 -14.14
N LYS A 251 1.13 -4.11 -13.98
CA LYS A 251 -0.05 -3.35 -13.53
C LYS A 251 0.12 -2.78 -12.13
N ILE A 252 0.74 -3.53 -11.22
CA ILE A 252 1.06 -3.06 -9.86
C ILE A 252 2.07 -1.91 -9.92
N ALA A 253 3.14 -2.05 -10.70
CA ALA A 253 4.17 -1.01 -10.87
C ALA A 253 3.60 0.28 -11.48
N SER A 254 2.74 0.16 -12.50
CA SER A 254 2.03 1.32 -13.08
C SER A 254 1.11 1.98 -12.05
N TYR A 255 0.44 1.20 -11.20
CA TYR A 255 -0.42 1.73 -10.14
C TYR A 255 0.38 2.47 -9.07
N LEU A 256 1.51 1.91 -8.64
CA LEU A 256 2.43 2.49 -7.66
C LEU A 256 3.27 3.64 -8.25
N LYS A 257 3.19 3.88 -9.56
CA LYS A 257 3.98 4.89 -10.30
C LYS A 257 5.49 4.69 -10.12
N LEU A 258 5.93 3.44 -10.14
CA LEU A 258 7.35 3.11 -10.12
C LEU A 258 8.01 3.51 -11.46
N SER A 259 9.32 3.77 -11.42
CA SER A 259 10.11 3.95 -12.63
C SER A 259 10.04 2.69 -13.48
N GLU A 260 9.92 2.87 -14.80
CA GLU A 260 9.94 1.81 -15.81
C GLU A 260 9.02 0.61 -15.51
N PRO A 261 7.68 0.79 -15.49
CA PRO A 261 6.74 -0.30 -15.21
C PRO A 261 6.84 -1.50 -16.16
N GLU A 262 7.41 -1.29 -17.35
CA GLU A 262 7.60 -2.30 -18.39
C GLU A 262 8.57 -3.43 -17.98
N LEU A 263 9.50 -3.15 -17.07
CA LEU A 263 10.48 -4.14 -16.59
C LEU A 263 9.87 -5.13 -15.57
N TYR A 264 8.68 -4.84 -15.06
CA TYR A 264 8.01 -5.67 -14.05
C TYR A 264 7.26 -6.82 -14.71
N THR A 265 7.95 -7.95 -14.87
CA THR A 265 7.42 -9.17 -15.47
C THR A 265 6.96 -10.17 -14.41
N GLY A 266 6.44 -11.33 -14.82
CA GLY A 266 6.11 -12.42 -13.90
C GLY A 266 7.23 -12.86 -12.97
N HIS A 267 8.50 -12.61 -13.34
CA HIS A 267 9.65 -12.91 -12.49
C HIS A 267 9.77 -11.97 -11.28
N SER A 268 9.12 -10.80 -11.32
CA SER A 268 9.13 -9.82 -10.23
C SER A 268 8.60 -10.40 -8.92
N PHE A 269 7.60 -11.29 -8.95
CA PHE A 269 7.11 -11.95 -7.73
C PHE A 269 8.22 -12.74 -7.02
N ARG A 270 9.02 -13.48 -7.79
CA ARG A 270 10.16 -14.25 -7.26
C ARG A 270 11.25 -13.36 -6.70
N ARG A 271 11.55 -12.26 -7.40
CA ARG A 271 12.55 -11.28 -6.95
C ARG A 271 12.13 -10.63 -5.64
N THR A 272 10.88 -10.16 -5.55
CA THR A 272 10.33 -9.57 -4.33
C THR A 272 10.33 -10.56 -3.17
N ALA A 273 9.91 -11.81 -3.41
CA ALA A 273 9.95 -12.87 -2.40
C ALA A 273 11.38 -13.13 -1.89
N ALA A 274 12.36 -13.21 -2.79
CA ALA A 274 13.76 -13.40 -2.44
C ALA A 274 14.27 -12.25 -1.56
N THR A 275 14.06 -11.01 -1.98
CA THR A 275 14.46 -9.82 -1.20
C THR A 275 13.81 -9.80 0.18
N MET A 276 12.51 -10.14 0.29
CA MET A 276 11.82 -10.19 1.58
C MET A 276 12.42 -11.23 2.54
N VAL A 277 12.78 -12.42 2.03
CA VAL A 277 13.44 -13.47 2.82
C VAL A 277 14.82 -13.02 3.29
N VAL A 278 15.60 -12.34 2.44
CA VAL A 278 16.92 -11.81 2.81
C VAL A 278 16.78 -10.69 3.85
N ASP A 279 15.83 -9.76 3.66
CA ASP A 279 15.61 -8.62 4.55
C ASP A 279 15.05 -9.03 5.93
N SER A 280 14.41 -10.19 6.03
CA SER A 280 14.04 -10.82 7.31
C SER A 280 15.20 -11.56 7.99
N GLY A 281 16.41 -11.51 7.41
CA GLY A 281 17.61 -12.17 7.95
C GLY A 281 17.79 -13.62 7.48
N GLY A 282 17.06 -14.05 6.45
CA GLY A 282 17.24 -15.37 5.85
C GLY A 282 18.62 -15.53 5.21
N ASP A 283 19.19 -16.72 5.38
CA ASP A 283 20.45 -17.13 4.75
C ASP A 283 20.22 -17.70 3.34
N ILE A 284 21.33 -18.03 2.65
CA ILE A 284 21.29 -18.59 1.29
C ILE A 284 20.49 -19.91 1.28
N LEU A 285 20.52 -20.69 2.36
CA LEU A 285 19.78 -21.94 2.47
C LEU A 285 18.27 -21.72 2.57
N ALA A 286 17.83 -20.77 3.38
CA ALA A 286 16.45 -20.32 3.46
C ALA A 286 15.96 -19.85 2.08
N LEU A 287 16.77 -19.07 1.36
CA LEU A 287 16.44 -18.63 0.01
C LEU A 287 16.26 -19.82 -0.94
N LYS A 288 17.23 -20.75 -0.99
CA LYS A 288 17.15 -21.94 -1.85
C LYS A 288 15.90 -22.77 -1.59
N ARG A 289 15.55 -22.98 -0.31
CA ARG A 289 14.31 -23.66 0.10
C ARG A 289 13.06 -22.86 -0.26
N ALA A 290 13.11 -21.53 -0.17
CA ALA A 290 11.99 -20.63 -0.38
C ALA A 290 11.66 -20.31 -1.84
N GLY A 291 12.49 -20.67 -2.82
CA GLY A 291 12.10 -20.55 -4.25
C GLY A 291 12.63 -21.63 -5.16
N GLY A 292 13.27 -22.67 -4.62
CA GLY A 292 13.80 -23.78 -5.41
C GLY A 292 14.87 -23.33 -6.40
N TRP A 293 15.74 -22.39 -6.00
CA TRP A 293 16.89 -21.99 -6.80
C TRP A 293 17.96 -23.09 -6.74
N LYS A 294 18.36 -23.61 -7.91
CA LYS A 294 19.42 -24.61 -8.02
C LYS A 294 20.81 -24.00 -7.79
N SER A 295 21.07 -22.85 -8.41
CA SER A 295 22.36 -22.15 -8.32
C SER A 295 22.45 -21.29 -7.06
N SER A 296 23.58 -21.38 -6.35
CA SER A 296 23.94 -20.45 -5.27
C SER A 296 24.23 -19.05 -5.80
N ALA A 297 24.85 -18.90 -6.97
CA ALA A 297 25.22 -17.58 -7.50
C ALA A 297 24.01 -16.65 -7.70
N VAL A 298 22.87 -17.19 -8.17
CA VAL A 298 21.64 -16.41 -8.32
C VAL A 298 21.04 -16.04 -6.96
N ALA A 299 21.21 -16.89 -5.94
CA ALA A 299 20.75 -16.63 -4.59
C ALA A 299 21.65 -15.60 -3.86
N GLU A 300 22.96 -15.70 -4.08
CA GLU A 300 23.99 -14.79 -3.57
C GLU A 300 23.76 -13.36 -4.04
N GLY A 301 23.41 -13.15 -5.31
CA GLY A 301 23.06 -11.82 -5.82
C GLY A 301 21.97 -11.12 -5.01
N TYR A 302 20.90 -11.82 -4.61
CA TYR A 302 19.85 -11.21 -3.77
C TYR A 302 20.33 -10.88 -2.35
N VAL A 303 21.27 -11.67 -1.82
CA VAL A 303 21.86 -11.46 -0.50
C VAL A 303 22.82 -10.27 -0.51
N GLU A 304 23.64 -10.18 -1.56
CA GLU A 304 24.58 -9.07 -1.76
C GLU A 304 23.85 -7.75 -2.01
N ASP A 305 22.72 -7.76 -2.71
CA ASP A 305 21.96 -6.53 -3.01
C ASP A 305 21.20 -5.97 -1.78
N SER A 306 21.04 -6.73 -0.69
CA SER A 306 20.34 -6.24 0.50
C SER A 306 21.19 -5.26 1.31
N ILE A 307 20.86 -3.97 1.18
CA ILE A 307 21.44 -2.87 1.96
C ILE A 307 21.23 -3.10 3.46
N LYS A 308 20.08 -3.67 3.85
CA LYS A 308 19.75 -3.92 5.26
C LYS A 308 20.71 -4.94 5.88
N GLN A 309 20.99 -6.05 5.20
CA GLN A 309 21.99 -7.01 5.67
C GLN A 309 23.40 -6.41 5.69
N LYS A 310 23.77 -5.62 4.67
CA LYS A 310 25.06 -4.92 4.63
C LYS A 310 25.21 -3.99 5.84
N LEU A 311 24.16 -3.23 6.18
CA LEU A 311 24.14 -2.34 7.34
C LEU A 311 24.25 -3.11 8.66
N GLU A 312 23.52 -4.22 8.81
CA GLU A 312 23.61 -5.07 10.01
C GLU A 312 25.00 -5.73 10.16
N ARG A 313 25.61 -6.20 9.06
CA ARG A 313 26.99 -6.70 9.06
C ARG A 313 27.98 -5.60 9.44
N ALA A 314 27.80 -4.40 8.90
CA ALA A 314 28.64 -3.25 9.24
C ALA A 314 28.51 -2.88 10.73
N LYS A 315 27.29 -2.88 11.29
CA LYS A 315 27.06 -2.64 12.73
C LYS A 315 27.79 -3.63 13.63
N LYS A 316 27.86 -4.91 13.22
CA LYS A 316 28.62 -5.93 13.97
C LYS A 316 30.11 -5.64 14.07
N LEU A 317 30.68 -4.88 13.13
CA LEU A 317 32.09 -4.46 13.20
C LEU A 317 32.34 -3.45 14.34
N PHE A 318 31.30 -2.76 14.82
CA PHE A 318 31.39 -1.79 15.91
C PHE A 318 31.10 -2.39 17.30
N LEU A 319 30.61 -3.63 17.37
CA LEU A 319 30.33 -4.32 18.62
C LEU A 319 31.58 -5.11 19.05
N VAL A 320 32.38 -4.53 19.95
CA VAL A 320 33.43 -5.26 20.66
C VAL A 320 32.75 -6.19 21.67
N PRO A 321 32.97 -7.51 21.64
CA PRO A 321 32.49 -8.39 22.71
C PRO A 321 33.22 -8.03 24.00
N GLU A 322 32.49 -7.73 25.08
CA GLU A 322 33.12 -7.45 26.38
C GLU A 322 33.86 -8.69 26.89
N PRO A 323 35.12 -8.56 27.33
CA PRO A 323 35.87 -9.67 27.89
C PRO A 323 35.33 -10.01 29.28
N THR A 324 34.81 -11.21 29.42
CA THR A 324 34.52 -11.84 30.71
C THR A 324 35.78 -11.83 31.59
N SER A 325 35.61 -11.29 32.79
CA SER A 325 36.61 -11.11 33.84
C SER A 325 37.34 -12.38 34.26
N ALA A 326 38.67 -12.39 34.18
CA ALA A 326 39.55 -13.15 35.08
C ALA A 326 40.97 -12.54 35.09
N PHE A 327 41.43 -12.12 36.27
CA PHE A 327 42.82 -12.07 36.83
C PHE A 327 44.01 -11.65 35.91
N SER A 328 45.02 -10.87 36.28
CA SER A 328 45.53 -10.33 37.55
C SER A 328 46.66 -9.31 37.25
N SER A 329 46.67 -8.21 38.01
CA SER A 329 47.81 -7.36 38.43
C SER A 329 49.17 -7.41 37.71
N SER A 330 49.63 -6.25 37.22
CA SER A 330 50.81 -5.56 37.81
C SER A 330 50.87 -4.09 37.38
N LYS A 331 51.38 -3.26 38.29
CA LYS A 331 51.46 -1.79 38.22
C LYS A 331 52.63 -1.36 37.34
N HIS A 332 52.48 -0.28 36.58
CA HIS A 332 53.37 0.89 36.67
C HIS A 332 52.73 2.14 36.03
N ALA A 333 52.92 3.26 36.71
CA ALA A 333 52.30 4.54 36.44
C ALA A 333 53.13 5.39 35.46
N SER A 334 52.45 6.13 34.59
CA SER A 334 52.87 7.47 34.15
C SER A 334 51.71 8.23 33.51
N THR A 335 51.45 9.39 34.09
CA THR A 335 50.43 10.40 33.80
C THR A 335 50.74 11.14 32.49
N VAL A 336 49.78 11.35 31.57
CA VAL A 336 49.55 12.59 30.78
C VAL A 336 48.10 12.59 30.22
N SER A 337 47.53 13.80 30.20
CA SER A 337 46.19 14.31 29.92
C SER A 337 45.38 13.80 28.71
N GLU A 338 44.07 13.95 28.87
CA GLU A 338 42.93 13.55 28.03
C GLU A 338 42.88 14.17 26.62
N GLU A 339 42.74 13.31 25.60
CA GLU A 339 42.00 13.59 24.37
C GLU A 339 41.14 12.34 24.08
N THR A 340 39.81 12.49 24.03
CA THR A 340 38.85 11.42 23.78
C THR A 340 38.90 10.95 22.33
N SER A 341 39.95 10.21 21.99
CA SER A 341 40.10 9.47 20.74
C SER A 341 39.49 8.07 20.88
N LYS A 342 38.38 7.80 20.18
CA LYS A 342 37.88 6.41 20.02
C LYS A 342 38.80 5.69 19.03
N LYS A 343 39.80 4.96 19.53
CA LYS A 343 40.68 4.11 18.73
C LYS A 343 39.98 2.80 18.37
N PHE A 344 39.77 2.55 17.08
CA PHE A 344 39.38 1.24 16.56
C PHE A 344 40.64 0.46 16.19
N ASN A 345 40.97 -0.58 16.96
CA ASN A 345 42.03 -1.53 16.63
C ASN A 345 41.41 -2.80 16.03
N VAL A 346 41.71 -3.07 14.77
CA VAL A 346 41.38 -4.34 14.11
C VAL A 346 42.65 -5.17 14.04
N SER A 347 42.80 -6.16 14.92
CA SER A 347 43.89 -7.14 14.86
C SER A 347 43.40 -8.39 14.13
N GLY A 348 43.72 -8.48 12.83
CA GLY A 348 43.59 -9.70 12.04
C GLY A 348 44.96 -10.29 11.74
N ASN A 349 45.13 -11.59 12.05
CA ASN A 349 46.29 -12.46 11.83
C ASN A 349 47.59 -11.84 11.27
N GLN A 350 48.63 -11.88 12.12
CA GLN A 350 50.06 -11.74 11.85
C GLN A 350 50.43 -10.77 10.70
N ASN A 351 50.75 -9.52 11.08
CA ASN A 351 51.46 -8.47 10.32
C ASN A 351 50.67 -7.34 9.64
N CYS A 352 49.44 -7.02 10.03
CA CYS A 352 48.83 -5.73 9.66
C CYS A 352 48.02 -5.13 10.82
N ASN A 353 48.54 -4.06 11.44
CA ASN A 353 47.76 -3.18 12.31
C ASN A 353 47.36 -1.94 11.50
N ILE A 354 46.07 -1.84 11.14
CA ILE A 354 45.52 -0.61 10.55
C ILE A 354 44.87 0.17 11.69
N THR A 355 45.44 1.34 12.00
CA THR A 355 44.87 2.28 12.98
C THR A 355 44.08 3.34 12.23
N ILE A 356 42.76 3.41 12.47
CA ILE A 356 41.89 4.45 11.89
C ILE A 356 41.53 5.43 12.99
N ASN A 357 42.07 6.66 12.90
CA ASN A 357 41.68 7.76 13.77
C ASN A 357 40.43 8.45 13.20
N VAL A 358 39.32 8.40 13.92
CA VAL A 358 38.09 9.11 13.55
C VAL A 358 38.05 10.44 14.30
N TYR A 359 38.31 11.53 13.59
CA TYR A 359 38.18 12.89 14.13
C TYR A 359 36.74 13.38 13.91
N SER A 360 36.00 13.58 15.01
CA SER A 360 34.69 14.23 14.95
C SER A 360 34.91 15.74 14.93
N ARG A 361 34.71 16.40 13.78
CA ARG A 361 34.62 17.87 13.74
C ARG A 361 33.22 18.26 14.21
N GLU A 362 33.11 18.76 15.44
CA GLU A 362 31.96 19.57 15.83
C GLU A 362 31.97 20.85 15.00
N ILE A 363 30.98 21.01 14.13
CA ILE A 363 30.77 22.26 13.39
C ILE A 363 30.11 23.23 14.38
N ASN A 364 30.89 24.11 14.98
CA ASN A 364 30.35 25.24 15.74
C ASN A 364 29.53 26.14 14.80
N PRO A 365 28.30 26.54 15.17
CA PRO A 365 27.54 27.50 14.38
C PRO A 365 28.27 28.85 14.40
N VAL A 366 28.50 29.40 13.21
CA VAL A 366 29.04 30.75 13.02
C VAL A 366 28.05 31.76 13.61
N ASN A 367 28.48 32.46 14.66
CA ASN A 367 27.80 33.66 15.16
C ASN A 367 27.95 34.75 14.09
N ASN A 368 26.82 35.19 13.52
CA ASN A 368 26.74 36.43 12.75
C ASN A 368 26.64 37.60 13.75
N GLU A 369 27.66 38.46 13.77
CA GLU A 369 27.51 39.89 14.11
C GLU A 369 27.40 40.70 12.81
#